data_AF-K9GX40-F1
#
_entry.id   AF-K9GX40-F1
#
_cell.length_a   1.000
_cell.length_b   1.000
_cell.length_c   1.000
_cell.angle_alpha   90.00
_cell.angle_beta   90.00
_cell.angle_gamma   90.00
#
_symmetry.space_group_name_H-M   'P 1'
#
loop_
_entity.id
_entity.type
_entity.pdbx_description
1 polymer ?
#
loop_
_entity_poly.entity_id
_entity_poly.type
_entity_poly.pdbx_seq_one_letter_code
_entity_poly.pdbx_strand_id
1 'polypeptide(L)' 'MAGLANAIYSTFIRKNTVLLTTAFAGAFAFELAFDITSNKVWDSWNQGRQWKDIKHRYMVKEEEDE' A
#
# COMPACT_ATOMS: atom_id res chain seq x y z
N MET A 1 -35.24 9.16 -4.38
CA MET A 1 -34.14 8.35 -3.81
C MET A 1 -32.82 8.95 -4.28
N ALA A 2 -32.04 9.56 -3.39
CA ALA A 2 -30.70 9.99 -3.77
C ALA A 2 -29.81 8.74 -3.88
N GLY A 3 -29.30 8.45 -5.07
CA GLY A 3 -28.38 7.31 -5.29
C GLY A 3 -27.01 7.56 -4.66
N LEU A 4 -26.25 6.50 -4.43
CA LEU A 4 -24.88 6.55 -3.86
C LEU A 4 -23.99 7.58 -4.59
N ALA A 5 -24.07 7.63 -5.92
CA ALA A 5 -23.33 8.60 -6.72
C ALA A 5 -23.67 10.06 -6.38
N ASN A 6 -24.94 10.36 -6.10
CA ASN A 6 -25.38 11.70 -5.72
C ASN A 6 -24.92 12.07 -4.29
N ALA A 7 -24.84 11.09 -3.39
CA ALA A 7 -24.28 11.29 -2.05
C ALA A 7 -22.77 11.56 -2.12
N ILE A 8 -22.02 10.80 -2.92
CA ILE A 8 -20.58 11.01 -3.14
C ILE A 8 -20.33 12.39 -3.78
N TYR A 9 -21.08 12.73 -4.82
CA TYR A 9 -20.94 14.01 -5.52
C TYR A 9 -21.18 15.19 -4.57
N SER A 10 -22.29 15.16 -3.83
CA SER A 10 -22.66 16.26 -2.93
C SER A 10 -21.71 16.42 -1.74
N THR A 11 -21.10 15.32 -1.27
CA THR A 11 -20.22 15.31 -0.09
C THR A 11 -18.78 15.65 -0.43
N PHE A 12 -18.22 15.05 -1.48
CA PHE A 12 -16.77 15.12 -1.74
C PHE A 12 -16.39 15.92 -2.98
N ILE A 13 -17.28 16.00 -3.99
CA ILE A 13 -16.91 16.52 -5.33
C ILE A 13 -17.45 17.92 -5.58
N ARG A 14 -18.62 18.28 -5.03
CA ARG A 14 -19.34 19.51 -5.39
C ARG A 14 -18.60 20.81 -5.10
N LYS A 15 -17.75 20.86 -4.07
CA LYS A 15 -16.98 22.07 -3.69
C LYS A 15 -15.51 21.88 -4.02
N ASN A 16 -14.90 22.78 -4.81
CA ASN A 16 -13.50 22.67 -5.24
C ASN A 16 -12.51 22.49 -4.09
N THR A 17 -12.67 23.22 -2.98
CA THR A 17 -11.79 23.08 -1.81
C THR A 17 -11.90 21.70 -1.17
N VAL A 18 -13.12 21.17 -1.04
CA VAL A 18 -13.37 19.82 -0.49
C VAL A 18 -12.84 18.76 -1.45
N LEU A 19 -13.05 18.93 -2.75
CA LEU A 19 -12.53 18.03 -3.79
C LEU A 19 -11.01 17.92 -3.72
N LEU A 20 -10.30 19.05 -3.70
CA LEU A 20 -8.83 19.07 -3.65
C LEU A 20 -8.31 18.41 -2.37
N THR A 21 -8.86 18.76 -1.21
CA THR A 21 -8.48 18.11 0.05
C THR A 21 -8.77 16.61 0.05
N THR A 22 -9.92 16.20 -0.48
CA THR A 22 -10.28 14.77 -0.59
C THR A 22 -9.34 14.05 -1.53
N ALA A 23 -8.96 14.65 -2.65
CA ALA A 23 -8.02 14.07 -3.61
C ALA A 23 -6.63 13.90 -2.99
N PHE A 24 -6.10 14.90 -2.29
CA PHE A 24 -4.79 14.79 -1.64
C PHE A 24 -4.77 13.78 -0.50
N ALA A 25 -5.77 13.84 0.40
CA ALA A 25 -5.88 12.88 1.49
C ALA A 25 -6.10 11.46 0.96
N GLY A 26 -6.93 11.32 -0.07
CA GLY A 26 -7.20 10.05 -0.74
C GLY A 26 -5.96 9.48 -1.43
N ALA A 27 -5.19 10.31 -2.13
CA ALA A 27 -3.96 9.89 -2.79
C ALA A 27 -2.93 9.39 -1.77
N PHE A 28 -2.72 10.12 -0.67
CA PHE A 28 -1.79 9.71 0.39
C PHE A 28 -2.22 8.40 1.05
N ALA A 29 -3.49 8.27 1.42
CA ALA A 29 -4.00 7.03 2.01
C ALA A 29 -3.94 5.85 1.02
N PHE A 30 -4.22 6.12 -0.26
CA PHE A 30 -4.15 5.12 -1.33
C PHE A 30 -2.72 4.65 -1.55
N GLU A 31 -1.73 5.54 -1.62
CA GLU A 31 -0.31 5.20 -1.77
C GLU A 31 0.14 4.20 -0.70
N LEU A 32 -0.08 4.52 0.58
CA LEU A 32 0.27 3.64 1.69
C LEU A 32 -0.41 2.28 1.60
N ALA A 33 -1.73 2.27 1.34
CA ALA A 33 -2.49 1.04 1.27
C ALA A 33 -2.08 0.18 0.06
N PHE A 34 -1.86 0.82 -1.08
CA PHE A 34 -1.49 0.18 -2.33
C PHE A 34 -0.09 -0.43 -2.24
N ASP A 35 0.89 0.28 -1.68
CA ASP A 35 2.26 -0.23 -1.52
C ASP A 35 2.29 -1.45 -0.59
N ILE A 36 1.64 -1.38 0.57
CA ILE A 36 1.59 -2.50 1.53
C ILE A 36 0.90 -3.71 0.88
N THR A 37 -0.25 -3.48 0.24
CA THR A 37 -1.04 -4.56 -0.36
C THR A 37 -0.31 -5.20 -1.53
N SER A 38 0.24 -4.39 -2.42
CA SER A 38 0.95 -4.86 -3.62
C SER A 38 2.21 -5.62 -3.24
N ASN A 39 2.98 -5.14 -2.27
CA ASN A 39 4.12 -5.88 -1.74
C ASN A 39 3.69 -7.22 -1.14
N LYS A 40 2.61 -7.25 -0.36
CA LYS A 40 2.12 -8.51 0.22
C LYS A 40 1.68 -9.51 -0.85
N VAL A 41 1.00 -9.05 -1.90
CA VAL A 41 0.60 -9.89 -3.05
C VAL A 41 1.85 -10.44 -3.76
N TRP A 42 2.83 -9.57 -4.03
CA TRP A 42 4.09 -9.97 -4.65
C TRP A 42 4.84 -11.01 -3.81
N ASP A 43 4.91 -10.77 -2.50
CA ASP A 43 5.62 -11.62 -1.56
C ASP A 43 5.02 -13.01 -1.48
N SER A 44 3.68 -13.08 -1.44
CA SER A 44 2.95 -14.34 -1.42
C SER A 44 3.15 -15.14 -2.70
N TRP A 45 3.20 -14.47 -3.85
CA TRP A 45 3.38 -15.17 -5.13
C TRP A 45 4.82 -15.63 -5.33
N ASN A 46 5.80 -14.85 -4.87
CA ASN A 46 7.22 -15.12 -5.07
C ASN A 46 7.91 -15.77 -3.86
N GLN A 47 7.14 -16.33 -2.92
CA GLN A 47 7.66 -16.95 -1.72
C GLN A 47 8.72 -18.02 -2.05
N GLY A 48 9.85 -17.97 -1.33
CA GLY A 48 10.97 -18.90 -1.48
C GLY A 48 11.92 -18.56 -2.62
N ARG A 49 11.61 -17.54 -3.43
CA ARG A 49 12.47 -17.05 -4.52
C ARG A 49 13.06 -15.67 -4.25
N GLN A 50 12.51 -14.94 -3.29
CA GLN A 50 12.95 -13.59 -3.00
C GLN A 50 14.25 -13.62 -2.20
N TRP A 51 15.10 -12.61 -2.40
CA TRP A 51 16.35 -12.49 -1.64
C TRP A 51 16.09 -12.56 -0.13
N LYS A 52 15.08 -11.85 0.39
CA LYS A 52 14.72 -11.90 1.82
C LYS A 52 14.40 -13.32 2.33
N ASP A 53 13.92 -14.21 1.46
CA ASP A 53 13.59 -15.59 1.82
C ASP A 53 14.84 -16.48 1.84
N ILE A 54 15.81 -16.25 0.93
CA ILE A 54 16.98 -17.11 0.75
C ILE A 54 18.29 -16.55 1.32
N LYS A 55 18.31 -15.28 1.73
CA LYS A 55 19.48 -14.54 2.20
C LYS A 55 20.23 -15.27 3.31
N HIS A 56 19.51 -15.90 4.24
CA HIS A 56 20.07 -16.66 5.36
C HIS A 56 20.98 -17.82 4.92
N ARG A 57 20.86 -18.30 3.68
CA ARG A 57 21.71 -19.37 3.13
C ARG A 57 23.09 -18.89 2.67
N TYR A 58 23.24 -17.58 2.50
CA TYR A 58 24.42 -16.97 1.87
C TYR A 58 25.09 -15.93 2.76
N MET A 59 24.41 -15.48 3.81
CA MET A 59 25.09 -14.74 4.87
C MET A 59 25.89 -15.72 5.70
N VAL A 60 27.21 -15.61 5.63
CA VAL A 60 28.11 -16.31 6.55
C VAL A 60 27.68 -15.92 7.97
N LYS A 61 27.40 -16.92 8.81
CA LYS A 61 27.30 -16.69 10.25
C LYS A 61 28.68 -16.18 10.69
N GLU A 62 28.76 -14.94 11.15
CA GLU A 62 29.81 -14.54 12.09
C GLU A 62 29.51 -15.29 13.41
N GLU A 63 29.74 -16.60 13.41
CA GLU A 63 29.89 -17.48 14.58
C GLU A 63 31.22 -18.20 14.25
N GLU A 64 32.34 -18.13 14.98
CA GLU A 64 32.59 -18.06 16.42
C GLU A 64 34.01 -17.44 16.59
N ASP A 65 34.14 -16.20 17.07
CA ASP A 65 35.40 -15.63 17.59
C ASP A 65 35.09 -14.93 18.94
N GLU A 66 34.53 -15.70 19.88
CA GLU A 66 34.68 -15.53 21.34
C GLU A 66 34.25 -16.80 22.08
#